data_AF-A0A2J2HFG2-F1
#
_entry.id   AF-A0A2J2HFG2-F1
#
_cell.length_a   1.000
_cell.length_b   1.000
_cell.length_c   1.000
_cell.angle_alpha   90.00
_cell.angle_beta   90.00
_cell.angle_gamma   90.00
#
_symmetry.space_group_name_H-M   'P 1'
#
loop_
_entity.id
_entity.type
_entity.pdbx_description
1 polymer ?
#
loop_
_entity_poly.entity_id
_entity_poly.type
_entity_poly.pdbx_seq_one_letter_code
_entity_poly.pdbx_strand_id
1 'polypeptide(L)'
;MFKILNVMNILKVVFKNALVNIGLSVLLFTGVLLGLRIIPYNLAGPVFGAAITLFATGLYSVTNYLSTTTTLSHEFDVECGGDDCRSGRISALVRNEGGVVVRDAKGVASIAVVRGSNRERSLKGLLVRDACEDRGMLVNEVNPHVIGEALAWGLPETTYWSTFKTDNQPVNANYAHITSISPEQRSRLLIFDYEYNWWGGTYVIKVYSEYGGLGPNDPVKRPYRACLLLDNGTKYEFEITVHGEGLREPLGFKMFVIKDKLNALVRSGEIARLGGEGVVMDVLKEIEEDGDEGFIDRYWRIRNRILEVKSLDEYKSVAKELESLWKSVKNKLGSKASYFGIATGILNSYLVYLAAIGKQDEAKNLFTENKETLKPEIESNVLTKLMLRLFRVEGVKVEVNELIDLFEKRRMRTSSGESTTVHVEDYFMPALKLIFGIYSDEKVALSECDRRYSENILKSENALLRNKYILKKIYCEYAVKALFSDVNALGNLSNSIFQALLGDRYEELKQFSVRLDAKNLILAYSPETPHARLALILHMLGQGDAKSVGALAYVGWKMPSRHAPLMVQVERYKQLLDQIGNLFREVYDACSNSNCSADNYNERLKLALLKLYHRLV
;
A
#
# COMPACT_ATOMS: atom_id res chain seq x y z
N MET A 1 0.97 -32.64 -11.55
CA MET A 1 2.00 -31.60 -11.75
C MET A 1 3.19 -31.78 -10.79
N PHE A 2 2.97 -31.93 -9.47
CA PHE A 2 4.03 -32.15 -8.45
C PHE A 2 5.00 -33.31 -8.74
N LYS A 3 4.51 -34.48 -9.20
CA LYS A 3 5.37 -35.61 -9.57
C LYS A 3 6.30 -35.31 -10.75
N ILE A 4 5.89 -34.46 -11.70
CA ILE A 4 6.69 -34.11 -12.88
C ILE A 4 7.79 -33.11 -12.49
N LEU A 5 7.47 -32.12 -11.64
CA LEU A 5 8.46 -31.15 -11.14
C LEU A 5 9.56 -31.84 -10.32
N ASN A 6 9.17 -32.81 -9.48
CA ASN A 6 10.12 -33.58 -8.67
C ASN A 6 11.06 -34.41 -9.55
N VAL A 7 10.52 -35.07 -10.59
CA VAL A 7 11.33 -35.81 -11.57
C VAL A 7 12.30 -34.90 -12.33
N MET A 8 11.88 -33.69 -12.72
CA MET A 8 12.77 -32.72 -13.38
C MET A 8 13.91 -32.22 -12.48
N ASN A 9 13.63 -31.98 -11.19
CA ASN A 9 14.67 -31.58 -10.24
C ASN A 9 15.67 -32.72 -9.97
N ILE A 10 15.18 -33.95 -9.85
CA ILE A 10 16.03 -35.15 -9.74
C ILE A 10 16.91 -35.28 -10.99
N LEU A 11 16.34 -35.14 -12.19
CA LEU A 11 17.09 -35.20 -13.45
C LEU A 11 18.18 -34.11 -13.54
N LYS A 12 17.90 -32.87 -13.11
CA LYS A 12 18.92 -31.80 -13.06
C LYS A 12 20.12 -32.18 -12.18
N VAL A 13 19.89 -32.80 -11.03
CA VAL A 13 20.98 -33.24 -10.14
C VAL A 13 21.74 -34.41 -10.76
N VAL A 14 21.02 -35.39 -11.34
CA VAL A 14 21.59 -36.55 -12.03
C VAL A 14 22.52 -36.13 -13.18
N PHE A 15 22.08 -35.21 -14.04
CA PHE A 15 22.86 -34.72 -15.19
C PHE A 15 23.91 -33.65 -14.84
N LYS A 16 23.96 -33.14 -13.60
CA LYS A 16 25.11 -32.33 -13.14
C LYS A 16 26.27 -33.21 -12.65
N ASN A 17 26.04 -34.49 -12.39
CA ASN A 17 27.10 -35.39 -11.95
C ASN A 17 27.97 -35.83 -13.13
N ALA A 18 29.27 -35.48 -13.07
CA ALA A 18 30.22 -35.75 -14.14
C ALA A 18 30.35 -37.25 -14.46
N LEU A 19 30.28 -38.14 -13.46
CA LEU A 19 30.41 -39.59 -13.65
C LEU A 19 29.19 -40.17 -14.39
N VAL A 20 27.99 -39.69 -14.09
CA VAL A 20 26.77 -40.08 -14.81
C VAL A 20 26.85 -39.64 -16.26
N ASN A 21 27.24 -38.39 -16.54
CA ASN A 21 27.36 -37.88 -17.90
C ASN A 21 28.45 -38.59 -18.71
N ILE A 22 29.63 -38.80 -18.12
CA ILE A 22 30.74 -39.48 -18.78
C ILE A 22 30.34 -40.94 -19.07
N GLY A 23 29.80 -41.65 -18.08
CA GLY A 23 29.32 -43.02 -18.25
C GLY A 23 28.27 -43.13 -19.35
N LEU A 24 27.23 -42.28 -19.31
CA LEU A 24 26.16 -42.28 -20.31
C LEU A 24 26.67 -41.92 -21.71
N SER A 25 27.56 -40.94 -21.82
CA SER A 25 28.13 -40.50 -23.11
C SER A 25 28.99 -41.61 -23.72
N VAL A 26 29.81 -42.30 -22.92
CA VAL A 26 30.63 -43.42 -23.39
C VAL A 26 29.73 -44.60 -23.79
N LEU A 27 28.65 -44.88 -23.05
CA LEU A 27 27.67 -45.92 -23.41
C LEU A 27 27.02 -45.64 -24.77
N LEU A 28 26.53 -44.41 -24.97
CA LEU A 28 25.88 -44.00 -26.23
C LEU A 28 26.87 -44.02 -27.39
N PHE A 29 28.06 -43.45 -27.22
CA PHE A 29 29.09 -43.39 -28.26
C PHE A 29 29.59 -44.79 -28.66
N THR A 30 29.87 -45.64 -27.68
CA THR A 30 30.30 -47.03 -27.94
C THR A 30 29.19 -47.85 -28.58
N GLY A 31 27.93 -47.62 -28.20
CA GLY A 31 26.75 -48.23 -28.83
C GLY A 31 26.59 -47.85 -30.29
N VAL A 32 26.76 -46.57 -30.63
CA VAL A 32 26.72 -46.08 -32.02
C VAL A 32 27.86 -46.69 -32.84
N LEU A 33 29.10 -46.68 -32.32
CA LEU A 33 30.25 -47.28 -33.02
C LEU A 33 30.09 -48.78 -33.24
N LEU A 34 29.53 -49.51 -32.28
CA LEU A 34 29.26 -50.94 -32.41
C LEU A 34 28.13 -51.21 -33.42
N GLY A 35 27.05 -50.42 -33.41
CA GLY A 35 25.95 -50.53 -34.37
C GLY A 35 26.37 -50.25 -35.81
N LEU A 36 27.32 -49.33 -36.00
CA LEU A 36 27.96 -49.05 -37.28
C LEU A 36 29.07 -50.05 -37.66
N ARG A 37 29.34 -51.06 -36.81
CA ARG A 37 30.42 -52.07 -36.97
C ARG A 37 31.82 -51.46 -37.11
N ILE A 38 32.04 -50.28 -36.55
CA ILE A 38 33.35 -49.58 -36.59
C ILE A 38 34.33 -50.17 -35.59
N ILE A 39 33.84 -50.72 -34.47
CA ILE A 39 34.66 -51.36 -33.44
C ILE A 39 34.28 -52.85 -33.26
N PRO A 40 35.27 -53.73 -33.00
CA PRO A 40 35.00 -55.14 -32.78
C PRO A 40 34.50 -55.41 -31.34
N TYR A 41 33.70 -56.47 -31.17
CA TYR A 41 33.04 -56.81 -29.91
C TYR A 41 34.01 -57.03 -28.73
N ASN A 42 35.20 -57.56 -29.00
CA ASN A 42 36.26 -57.78 -28.01
C ASN A 42 36.79 -56.46 -27.42
N LEU A 43 36.73 -55.35 -28.16
CA LEU A 43 37.10 -54.02 -27.69
C LEU A 43 35.92 -53.30 -27.03
N ALA A 44 34.71 -53.51 -27.55
CA ALA A 44 33.49 -52.89 -27.02
C ALA A 44 33.14 -53.39 -25.61
N GLY A 45 33.30 -54.69 -25.33
CA GLY A 45 32.95 -55.29 -24.03
C GLY A 45 33.60 -54.60 -22.82
N PRO A 46 34.94 -54.46 -22.77
CA PRO A 46 35.62 -53.75 -21.68
C PRO A 46 35.21 -52.28 -21.54
N VAL A 47 35.00 -51.57 -22.67
CA VAL A 47 34.57 -50.17 -22.68
C VAL A 47 33.15 -50.02 -22.11
N PHE A 48 32.23 -50.92 -22.50
CA PHE A 48 30.90 -50.99 -21.89
C PHE A 48 30.96 -51.28 -20.40
N GLY A 49 31.78 -52.25 -19.96
CA GLY A 49 31.95 -52.57 -18.54
C GLY A 49 32.41 -51.38 -17.72
N ALA A 50 33.43 -50.65 -18.20
CA ALA A 50 33.93 -49.44 -17.55
C ALA A 50 32.86 -48.33 -17.52
N ALA A 51 32.15 -48.11 -18.63
CA ALA A 51 31.13 -47.08 -18.73
C ALA A 51 29.90 -47.38 -17.85
N ILE A 52 29.45 -48.63 -17.77
CA ILE A 52 28.40 -49.08 -16.84
C ILE A 52 28.84 -48.83 -15.40
N THR A 53 30.09 -49.15 -15.06
CA THR A 53 30.62 -48.96 -13.70
C THR A 53 30.67 -47.48 -13.32
N LEU A 54 31.13 -46.62 -14.22
CA LEU A 54 31.13 -45.15 -14.01
C LEU A 54 29.70 -44.62 -13.85
N PHE A 55 28.78 -45.06 -14.70
CA PHE A 55 27.39 -44.66 -14.66
C PHE A 55 26.71 -45.11 -13.35
N ALA A 56 26.90 -46.36 -12.94
CA ALA A 56 26.36 -46.91 -11.69
C ALA A 56 26.95 -46.23 -10.45
N THR A 57 28.26 -45.95 -10.45
CA THR A 57 28.92 -45.21 -9.36
C THR A 57 28.41 -43.76 -9.28
N GLY A 58 28.24 -43.11 -10.44
CA GLY A 58 27.63 -41.79 -10.53
C GLY A 58 26.20 -41.78 -10.00
N LEU A 59 25.37 -42.75 -10.41
CA LEU A 59 24.01 -42.92 -9.90
C LEU A 59 24.00 -43.15 -8.39
N TYR A 60 24.84 -44.04 -7.86
CA TYR A 60 24.95 -44.30 -6.42
C TYR A 60 25.31 -43.02 -5.65
N SER A 61 26.30 -42.26 -6.13
CA SER A 61 26.69 -40.98 -5.55
C SER A 61 25.52 -39.98 -5.54
N VAL A 62 24.77 -39.88 -6.65
CA VAL A 62 23.60 -39.01 -6.75
C VAL A 62 22.48 -39.48 -5.81
N THR A 63 22.17 -40.77 -5.75
CA THR A 63 21.15 -41.30 -4.85
C THR A 63 21.53 -41.08 -3.39
N ASN A 64 22.80 -41.26 -3.05
CA ASN A 64 23.29 -41.02 -1.70
C ASN A 64 23.14 -39.53 -1.34
N TYR A 65 23.59 -38.64 -2.23
CA TYR A 65 23.42 -37.19 -2.08
C TYR A 65 21.95 -36.76 -1.95
N LEU A 66 21.04 -37.33 -2.75
CA LEU A 66 19.61 -37.04 -2.65
C LEU A 66 18.98 -37.60 -1.37
N SER A 67 19.52 -38.69 -0.83
CA SER A 67 19.05 -39.28 0.42
C SER A 67 19.54 -38.53 1.67
N THR A 68 20.66 -37.82 1.57
CA THR A 68 21.27 -37.05 2.67
C THR A 68 21.02 -35.56 2.58
N THR A 69 20.27 -35.08 1.58
CA THR A 69 19.94 -33.67 1.41
C THR A 69 18.44 -33.43 1.19
N THR A 70 17.97 -32.27 1.65
CA THR A 70 16.60 -31.79 1.50
C THR A 70 16.54 -30.42 0.81
N THR A 71 15.33 -29.97 0.51
CA THR A 71 15.03 -28.62 0.02
C THR A 71 14.04 -27.96 0.97
N LEU A 72 14.19 -26.66 1.16
CA LEU A 72 13.23 -25.85 1.91
C LEU A 72 12.28 -25.14 0.96
N SER A 73 11.06 -24.88 1.43
CA SER A 73 10.13 -23.93 0.83
C SER A 73 9.81 -22.81 1.82
N HIS A 74 9.18 -21.73 1.35
CA HIS A 74 8.74 -20.64 2.21
C HIS A 74 7.33 -20.19 1.86
N GLU A 75 6.71 -19.55 2.84
CA GLU A 75 5.45 -18.82 2.72
C GLU A 75 5.56 -17.58 3.61
N PHE A 76 5.11 -16.42 3.15
CA PHE A 76 5.06 -15.24 4.00
C PHE A 76 3.95 -15.34 5.04
N ASP A 77 4.20 -14.79 6.22
CA ASP A 77 3.30 -14.75 7.36
C ASP A 77 3.21 -13.33 7.90
N VAL A 78 2.02 -12.93 8.33
CA VAL A 78 1.74 -11.62 8.90
C VAL A 78 1.05 -11.75 10.24
N GLU A 79 1.64 -11.15 11.26
CA GLU A 79 1.00 -10.99 12.57
C GLU A 79 0.62 -9.51 12.73
N CYS A 80 -0.68 -9.21 12.73
CA CYS A 80 -1.13 -7.84 12.95
C CYS A 80 -0.99 -7.45 14.43
N GLY A 81 -0.41 -6.28 14.69
CA GLY A 81 -0.24 -5.72 16.05
C GLY A 81 -1.54 -5.19 16.65
N GLY A 82 -2.62 -5.19 15.88
CA GLY A 82 -3.95 -4.79 16.30
C GLY A 82 -5.00 -5.04 15.23
N ASP A 83 -6.22 -4.64 15.56
CA ASP A 83 -7.45 -4.87 14.79
C ASP A 83 -7.47 -4.28 13.38
N ASP A 84 -6.69 -3.23 13.13
CA ASP A 84 -6.61 -2.52 11.85
C ASP A 84 -5.34 -2.87 11.05
N CYS A 85 -4.49 -3.77 11.55
CA CYS A 85 -3.22 -4.16 10.92
C CYS A 85 -2.32 -2.97 10.52
N ARG A 86 -2.46 -1.78 11.11
CA ARG A 86 -1.61 -0.61 10.79
C ARG A 86 -0.21 -0.69 11.36
N SER A 87 -0.05 -1.54 12.35
CA SER A 87 1.23 -2.09 12.74
C SER A 87 1.15 -3.61 12.68
N GLY A 88 2.29 -4.24 12.46
CA GLY A 88 2.36 -5.68 12.43
C GLY A 88 3.77 -6.17 12.14
N ARG A 89 3.89 -7.48 12.01
CA ARG A 89 5.12 -8.19 11.76
C ARG A 89 4.98 -8.98 10.47
N ILE A 90 6.00 -8.88 9.61
CA ILE A 90 6.16 -9.75 8.45
C ILE A 90 7.28 -10.75 8.73
N SER A 91 6.96 -12.03 8.55
CA SER A 91 7.86 -13.17 8.74
C SER A 91 7.79 -14.10 7.53
N ALA A 92 8.75 -15.01 7.41
CA ALA A 92 8.68 -16.14 6.49
C ALA A 92 8.57 -17.45 7.27
N LEU A 93 7.56 -18.27 6.97
CA LEU A 93 7.46 -19.64 7.44
C LEU A 93 8.28 -20.53 6.51
N VAL A 94 9.45 -20.94 6.97
CA VAL A 94 10.38 -21.79 6.23
C VAL A 94 10.06 -23.25 6.55
N ARG A 95 9.68 -24.03 5.55
CA ARG A 95 9.24 -25.42 5.70
C ARG A 95 10.25 -26.39 5.11
N ASN A 96 10.51 -27.48 5.82
CA ASN A 96 11.26 -28.61 5.30
C ASN A 96 10.32 -29.64 4.69
N GLU A 97 10.34 -29.76 3.36
CA GLU A 97 9.47 -30.68 2.62
C GLU A 97 10.08 -32.07 2.42
N GLY A 98 11.34 -32.28 2.81
CA GLY A 98 12.04 -33.56 2.63
C GLY A 98 12.28 -34.32 3.93
N GLY A 99 12.92 -35.48 3.79
CA GLY A 99 13.13 -36.45 4.87
C GLY A 99 14.37 -36.25 5.74
N VAL A 100 15.16 -35.19 5.51
CA VAL A 100 16.43 -34.94 6.21
C VAL A 100 16.30 -33.69 7.07
N VAL A 101 16.76 -33.74 8.32
CA VAL A 101 16.82 -32.57 9.22
C VAL A 101 17.80 -31.54 8.66
N VAL A 102 17.38 -30.28 8.60
CA VAL A 102 18.29 -29.16 8.31
C VAL A 102 18.87 -28.67 9.61
N ARG A 103 20.19 -28.79 9.81
CA ARG A 103 20.88 -28.31 11.02
C ARG A 103 21.51 -26.95 10.77
N ASP A 104 21.70 -26.21 11.85
CA ASP A 104 22.33 -24.89 11.85
C ASP A 104 21.75 -23.93 10.80
N ALA A 105 20.42 -23.97 10.65
CA ALA A 105 19.70 -23.16 9.71
C ALA A 105 19.85 -21.67 10.07
N LYS A 106 20.40 -20.87 9.16
CA LYS A 106 20.67 -19.44 9.34
C LYS A 106 20.06 -18.63 8.20
N GLY A 107 19.13 -17.75 8.54
CA GLY A 107 18.61 -16.74 7.62
C GLY A 107 19.47 -15.49 7.60
N VAL A 108 19.75 -14.96 6.41
CA VAL A 108 20.42 -13.68 6.21
C VAL A 108 19.63 -12.79 5.26
N ALA A 109 19.69 -11.48 5.45
CA ALA A 109 19.02 -10.50 4.62
C ALA A 109 20.00 -9.48 4.03
N SER A 110 19.77 -9.13 2.78
CA SER A 110 20.34 -7.95 2.13
C SER A 110 19.22 -7.02 1.72
N ILE A 111 19.41 -5.70 1.92
CA ILE A 111 18.39 -4.70 1.62
C ILE A 111 18.94 -3.74 0.58
N ALA A 112 18.15 -3.49 -0.45
CA ALA A 112 18.41 -2.47 -1.45
C ALA A 112 17.19 -1.55 -1.62
N VAL A 113 17.44 -0.33 -2.08
CA VAL A 113 16.41 0.63 -2.46
C VAL A 113 16.33 0.67 -3.97
N VAL A 114 15.13 0.53 -4.51
CA VAL A 114 14.87 0.56 -5.95
C VAL A 114 14.17 1.88 -6.30
N ARG A 115 14.79 2.67 -7.18
CA ARG A 115 14.25 3.94 -7.70
C ARG A 115 14.31 3.92 -9.22
N GLY A 116 13.17 3.66 -9.87
CA GLY A 116 13.14 3.45 -11.32
C GLY A 116 13.99 2.24 -11.70
N SER A 117 14.96 2.44 -12.61
CA SER A 117 15.93 1.40 -13.00
C SER A 117 17.15 1.29 -12.06
N ASN A 118 17.29 2.20 -11.09
CA ASN A 118 18.45 2.24 -10.21
C ASN A 118 18.21 1.40 -8.96
N ARG A 119 19.17 0.51 -8.66
CA ARG A 119 19.21 -0.29 -7.43
C ARG A 119 20.39 0.18 -6.58
N GLU A 120 20.09 0.81 -5.45
CA GLU A 120 21.08 1.36 -4.52
C GLU A 120 21.15 0.48 -3.26
N ARG A 121 22.36 0.10 -2.84
CA ARG A 121 22.56 -0.66 -1.58
C ARG A 121 22.73 0.23 -0.35
N SER A 122 23.02 1.51 -0.57
CA SER A 122 23.14 2.48 0.52
C SER A 122 21.76 2.89 0.99
N LEU A 123 21.52 2.82 2.29
CA LEU A 123 20.27 3.23 2.95
C LEU A 123 20.35 4.67 3.48
N LYS A 124 21.30 5.46 2.97
CA LYS A 124 21.58 6.82 3.45
C LYS A 124 20.37 7.73 3.22
N GLY A 125 20.00 8.50 4.24
CA GLY A 125 18.83 9.38 4.21
C GLY A 125 17.48 8.67 4.37
N LEU A 126 17.47 7.35 4.59
CA LEU A 126 16.26 6.56 4.84
C LEU A 126 16.20 5.97 6.25
N LEU A 127 17.27 6.10 7.03
CA LEU A 127 17.29 5.66 8.43
C LEU A 127 16.49 6.63 9.31
N VAL A 128 15.68 6.08 10.22
CA VAL A 128 14.92 6.86 11.21
C VAL A 128 15.32 6.43 12.61
N ARG A 129 16.30 7.13 13.20
CA ARG A 129 16.88 6.77 14.52
C ARG A 129 15.80 6.72 15.60
N ASP A 130 14.97 7.76 15.68
CA ASP A 130 13.96 7.89 16.74
C ASP A 130 12.86 6.83 16.65
N ALA A 131 12.67 6.19 15.49
CA ALA A 131 11.65 5.17 15.30
C ALA A 131 12.06 3.78 15.79
N CYS A 132 13.35 3.57 16.06
CA CYS A 132 13.86 2.40 16.77
C CYS A 132 13.76 2.56 18.30
N GLU A 133 13.22 3.69 18.78
CA GLU A 133 13.02 4.03 20.18
C GLU A 133 14.29 3.76 21.01
N ASP A 134 14.12 3.20 22.20
CA ASP A 134 15.16 2.88 23.15
C ASP A 134 15.96 1.61 22.80
N ARG A 135 15.58 0.88 21.73
CA ARG A 135 16.28 -0.32 21.27
C ARG A 135 17.49 0.00 20.40
N GLY A 136 17.46 1.15 19.73
CA GLY A 136 18.50 1.55 18.78
C GLY A 136 18.57 0.66 17.53
N MET A 137 19.59 0.92 16.70
CA MET A 137 19.86 0.17 15.47
C MET A 137 21.33 -0.20 15.34
N LEU A 138 21.61 -1.35 14.73
CA LEU A 138 22.98 -1.87 14.55
C LEU A 138 23.67 -1.35 13.28
N VAL A 139 22.90 -0.92 12.28
CA VAL A 139 23.46 -0.44 11.01
C VAL A 139 24.32 0.83 11.21
N ASN A 140 25.47 0.87 10.54
CA ASN A 140 26.36 2.02 10.59
C ASN A 140 25.75 3.23 9.87
N GLU A 141 25.42 4.29 10.59
CA GLU A 141 24.77 5.48 10.04
C GLU A 141 25.62 6.26 9.01
N VAL A 142 26.95 6.19 9.12
CA VAL A 142 27.86 6.87 8.19
C VAL A 142 27.88 6.16 6.84
N ASN A 143 27.83 4.83 6.86
CA ASN A 143 27.86 3.99 5.67
C ASN A 143 26.77 2.89 5.73
N PRO A 144 25.49 3.26 5.65
CA PRO A 144 24.40 2.38 6.04
C PRO A 144 24.12 1.35 4.95
N HIS A 145 24.56 0.12 5.21
CA HIS A 145 24.38 -1.04 4.34
C HIS A 145 23.90 -2.22 5.18
N VAL A 146 23.00 -3.02 4.62
CA VAL A 146 22.55 -4.31 5.18
C VAL A 146 22.79 -5.33 4.08
N ILE A 147 23.87 -6.11 4.19
CA ILE A 147 24.31 -7.06 3.16
C ILE A 147 24.66 -8.39 3.85
N GLY A 148 23.82 -9.40 3.66
CA GLY A 148 24.00 -10.72 4.27
C GLY A 148 23.95 -10.69 5.80
N GLU A 149 23.24 -9.73 6.38
CA GLU A 149 23.11 -9.58 7.84
C GLU A 149 22.17 -10.64 8.39
N ALA A 150 22.48 -11.20 9.55
CA ALA A 150 21.72 -12.29 10.13
C ALA A 150 20.33 -11.83 10.62
N LEU A 151 19.32 -12.66 10.33
CA LEU A 151 17.95 -12.55 10.84
C LEU A 151 17.75 -13.54 12.00
N ALA A 152 16.71 -13.32 12.79
CA ALA A 152 16.34 -14.20 13.87
C ALA A 152 15.16 -15.12 13.53
N TRP A 153 15.18 -16.31 14.12
CA TRP A 153 14.06 -17.23 14.18
C TRP A 153 13.14 -16.88 15.36
N GLY A 154 11.82 -17.02 15.17
CA GLY A 154 10.83 -16.71 16.21
C GLY A 154 10.86 -17.68 17.38
N LEU A 155 11.25 -18.94 17.14
CA LEU A 155 11.38 -19.99 18.13
C LEU A 155 12.60 -20.87 17.79
N PRO A 156 13.83 -20.41 18.09
CA PRO A 156 15.04 -21.19 17.80
C PRO A 156 15.10 -22.41 18.73
N GLU A 157 15.44 -23.58 18.20
CA GLU A 157 15.69 -24.78 19.01
C GLU A 157 16.97 -24.64 19.87
N THR A 158 17.91 -23.80 19.43
CA THR A 158 19.19 -23.54 20.09
C THR A 158 19.32 -22.07 20.47
N THR A 159 19.40 -21.75 21.76
CA THR A 159 19.66 -20.39 22.25
C THR A 159 21.12 -20.24 22.70
N TYR A 160 21.88 -19.37 22.04
CA TYR A 160 23.24 -19.00 22.47
C TYR A 160 23.20 -17.67 23.25
N TRP A 161 23.94 -17.56 24.36
CA TRP A 161 23.95 -16.37 25.20
C TRP A 161 25.09 -15.41 24.84
N SER A 162 24.84 -14.09 24.88
CA SER A 162 25.86 -13.05 24.81
C SER A 162 25.61 -11.95 25.82
N THR A 163 26.68 -11.46 26.46
CA THR A 163 26.63 -10.40 27.46
C THR A 163 26.97 -9.06 26.80
N PHE A 164 26.02 -8.11 26.80
CA PHE A 164 26.24 -6.74 26.36
C PHE A 164 26.43 -5.82 27.58
N LYS A 165 27.35 -4.86 27.49
CA LYS A 165 27.43 -3.75 28.44
C LYS A 165 26.45 -2.67 27.98
N THR A 166 25.34 -2.50 28.71
CA THR A 166 24.60 -1.24 28.67
C THR A 166 25.16 -0.31 29.75
N ASP A 167 24.86 0.99 29.68
CA ASP A 167 25.48 2.03 30.52
C ASP A 167 25.37 1.79 32.03
N ASN A 168 24.59 0.81 32.52
CA ASN A 168 24.53 0.49 33.94
C ASN A 168 24.53 -1.00 34.37
N GLN A 169 24.35 -2.01 33.50
CA GLN A 169 24.51 -3.44 33.87
C GLN A 169 24.83 -4.35 32.67
N PRO A 170 25.56 -5.47 32.87
CA PRO A 170 25.70 -6.51 31.86
C PRO A 170 24.34 -7.22 31.64
N VAL A 171 23.85 -7.19 30.41
CA VAL A 171 22.57 -7.83 30.04
C VAL A 171 22.86 -9.02 29.14
N ASN A 172 22.39 -10.20 29.52
CA ASN A 172 22.52 -11.43 28.74
C ASN A 172 21.36 -11.55 27.75
N ALA A 173 21.65 -11.47 26.44
CA ALA A 173 20.68 -11.68 25.37
C ALA A 173 20.89 -13.04 24.69
N ASN A 174 19.80 -13.70 24.32
CA ASN A 174 19.85 -14.90 23.49
C ASN A 174 19.93 -14.54 22.01
N TYR A 175 20.94 -15.05 21.31
CA TYR A 175 20.95 -15.16 19.86
C TYR A 175 19.86 -16.11 19.41
N ALA A 176 19.08 -15.65 18.43
CA ALA A 176 17.99 -16.42 17.85
C ALA A 176 18.22 -16.72 16.35
N HIS A 177 19.42 -16.53 15.82
CA HIS A 177 19.70 -16.59 14.38
C HIS A 177 20.03 -17.97 13.82
N ILE A 178 20.09 -19.00 14.67
CA ILE A 178 20.36 -20.40 14.29
C ILE A 178 19.30 -21.30 14.89
N THR A 179 18.80 -22.27 14.10
CA THR A 179 17.86 -23.30 14.54
C THR A 179 18.08 -24.59 13.74
N SER A 180 17.48 -25.71 14.16
CA SER A 180 17.26 -26.83 13.22
C SER A 180 15.82 -26.83 12.71
N ILE A 181 15.60 -27.44 11.54
CA ILE A 181 14.27 -27.61 10.93
C ILE A 181 14.11 -29.09 10.58
N SER A 182 13.36 -29.81 11.41
CA SER A 182 13.12 -31.25 11.20
C SER A 182 12.24 -31.51 9.98
N PRO A 183 12.27 -32.74 9.42
CA PRO A 183 11.39 -33.15 8.33
C PRO A 183 9.93 -32.80 8.59
N GLU A 184 9.25 -32.28 7.57
CA GLU A 184 7.84 -31.88 7.58
C GLU A 184 7.47 -30.74 8.54
N GLN A 185 8.43 -30.21 9.31
CA GLN A 185 8.23 -29.08 10.20
C GLN A 185 8.48 -27.74 9.48
N ARG A 186 8.01 -26.67 10.13
CA ARG A 186 8.24 -25.28 9.71
C ARG A 186 8.82 -24.48 10.86
N SER A 187 9.71 -23.54 10.55
CA SER A 187 10.22 -22.56 11.48
C SER A 187 9.98 -21.14 10.95
N ARG A 188 9.73 -20.20 11.85
CA ARG A 188 9.40 -18.81 11.50
C ARG A 188 10.66 -17.96 11.51
N LEU A 189 11.02 -17.40 10.37
CA LEU A 189 12.08 -16.42 10.22
C LEU A 189 11.50 -15.00 10.32
N LEU A 190 11.95 -14.23 11.31
CA LEU A 190 11.50 -12.85 11.55
C LEU A 190 12.21 -11.90 10.59
N ILE A 191 11.46 -11.09 9.83
CA ILE A 191 12.03 -10.18 8.82
C ILE A 191 11.97 -8.73 9.31
N PHE A 192 10.77 -8.18 9.47
CA PHE A 192 10.60 -6.83 10.00
C PHE A 192 9.24 -6.64 10.68
N ASP A 193 9.18 -5.66 11.58
CA ASP A 193 7.93 -5.02 11.98
C ASP A 193 7.67 -3.79 11.12
N TYR A 194 6.41 -3.46 10.90
CA TYR A 194 6.00 -2.22 10.27
C TYR A 194 5.05 -1.44 11.19
N GLU A 195 5.13 -0.12 11.11
CA GLU A 195 4.28 0.78 11.89
C GLU A 195 3.90 2.01 11.07
N TYR A 196 2.59 2.26 10.93
CA TYR A 196 2.08 3.42 10.22
C TYR A 196 2.21 4.71 11.06
N ASN A 197 2.98 5.66 10.55
CA ASN A 197 3.06 7.02 11.09
C ASN A 197 2.01 7.92 10.43
N TRP A 198 1.03 8.32 11.22
CA TRP A 198 -0.09 9.16 10.84
C TRP A 198 0.27 10.57 10.38
N TRP A 199 1.26 11.19 11.03
CA TRP A 199 1.60 12.59 10.81
C TRP A 199 2.27 12.80 9.44
N GLY A 200 2.96 11.77 8.95
CA GLY A 200 3.51 11.75 7.60
C GLY A 200 2.68 10.93 6.60
N GLY A 201 1.83 10.02 7.06
CA GLY A 201 1.30 8.98 6.18
C GLY A 201 2.42 8.14 5.58
N THR A 202 3.37 7.73 6.42
CA THR A 202 4.50 6.86 6.04
C THR A 202 4.49 5.62 6.92
N TYR A 203 5.25 4.60 6.55
CA TYR A 203 5.54 3.49 7.44
C TYR A 203 6.98 3.59 7.94
N VAL A 204 7.22 3.07 9.14
CA VAL A 204 8.55 2.70 9.60
C VAL A 204 8.67 1.20 9.47
N ILE A 205 9.73 0.73 8.84
CA ILE A 205 10.09 -0.68 8.71
C ILE A 205 11.24 -0.97 9.68
N LYS A 206 10.96 -1.71 10.75
CA LYS A 206 11.89 -2.07 11.82
C LYS A 206 12.43 -3.49 11.54
N VAL A 207 13.59 -3.57 10.89
CA VAL A 207 14.19 -4.84 10.43
C VAL A 207 14.80 -5.59 11.61
N TYR A 208 14.45 -6.86 11.77
CA TYR A 208 14.99 -7.69 12.85
C TYR A 208 16.50 -7.92 12.70
N SER A 209 17.16 -8.01 13.84
CA SER A 209 18.55 -8.47 13.96
C SER A 209 18.60 -9.94 14.36
N GLU A 210 19.79 -10.50 14.44
CA GLU A 210 20.13 -11.81 15.00
C GLU A 210 19.68 -12.00 16.46
N TYR A 211 19.39 -10.90 17.14
CA TYR A 211 18.85 -10.90 18.49
C TYR A 211 17.35 -11.12 18.49
N GLY A 212 16.60 -11.00 17.39
CA GLY A 212 15.17 -11.33 17.35
C GLY A 212 14.25 -10.32 18.02
N GLY A 213 12.98 -10.72 18.20
CA GLY A 213 11.92 -9.85 18.73
C GLY A 213 11.62 -10.06 20.21
N LEU A 214 10.95 -9.08 20.82
CA LEU A 214 10.50 -9.17 22.20
C LEU A 214 9.49 -10.31 22.35
N GLY A 215 9.77 -11.22 23.27
CA GLY A 215 8.73 -12.02 23.91
C GLY A 215 7.93 -11.16 24.92
N PRO A 216 6.74 -11.60 25.36
CA PRO A 216 5.86 -10.81 26.24
C PRO A 216 6.50 -10.34 27.56
N ASN A 217 7.59 -10.99 27.99
CA ASN A 217 8.27 -10.72 29.27
C ASN A 217 9.80 -10.62 29.09
N ASP A 218 10.29 -10.22 27.91
CA ASP A 218 11.73 -10.15 27.68
C ASP A 218 12.31 -8.87 28.32
N PRO A 219 13.18 -8.97 29.35
CA PRO A 219 13.77 -7.81 30.02
C PRO A 219 14.86 -7.15 29.17
N VAL A 220 15.26 -7.76 28.05
CA VAL A 220 16.38 -7.31 27.23
C VAL A 220 15.89 -6.53 26.02
N LYS A 221 16.33 -5.28 25.90
CA LYS A 221 16.10 -4.48 24.69
C LYS A 221 16.93 -5.06 23.55
N ARG A 222 16.26 -5.77 22.64
CA ARG A 222 16.88 -6.35 21.43
C ARG A 222 16.94 -5.28 20.34
N PRO A 223 18.14 -4.85 19.90
CA PRO A 223 18.28 -3.80 18.90
C PRO A 223 17.78 -4.28 17.53
N TYR A 224 17.17 -3.40 16.75
CA TYR A 224 16.85 -3.71 15.36
C TYR A 224 18.11 -3.63 14.50
N ARG A 225 18.10 -4.32 13.35
CA ARG A 225 19.18 -4.17 12.37
C ARG A 225 19.15 -2.77 11.77
N ALA A 226 17.97 -2.30 11.36
CA ALA A 226 17.73 -0.97 10.83
C ALA A 226 16.27 -0.54 11.03
N CYS A 227 16.02 0.75 11.21
CA CYS A 227 14.70 1.36 11.09
C CYS A 227 14.64 2.24 9.85
N LEU A 228 13.77 1.89 8.91
CA LEU A 228 13.72 2.45 7.57
C LEU A 228 12.42 3.21 7.32
N LEU A 229 12.49 4.40 6.74
CA LEU A 229 11.33 5.19 6.34
C LEU A 229 10.77 4.68 5.01
N LEU A 230 9.53 4.22 5.02
CA LEU A 230 8.80 3.84 3.82
C LEU A 230 7.72 4.86 3.48
N ASP A 231 7.83 5.46 2.30
CA ASP A 231 6.88 6.44 1.77
C ASP A 231 6.46 6.10 0.32
N ASN A 232 5.69 7.00 -0.31
CA ASN A 232 5.07 6.75 -1.63
C ASN A 232 6.07 6.53 -2.78
N GLY A 233 7.35 6.85 -2.63
CA GLY A 233 8.33 6.65 -3.71
C GLY A 233 9.59 5.98 -3.24
N THR A 234 9.48 5.21 -2.15
CA THR A 234 10.54 4.33 -1.68
C THR A 234 10.07 2.90 -1.88
N LYS A 235 10.90 2.11 -2.55
CA LYS A 235 10.71 0.67 -2.73
C LYS A 235 11.92 -0.04 -2.17
N TYR A 236 11.72 -0.92 -1.21
CA TYR A 236 12.76 -1.77 -0.68
C TYR A 236 12.69 -3.14 -1.34
N GLU A 237 13.83 -3.65 -1.78
CA GLU A 237 14.03 -5.04 -2.16
C GLU A 237 14.79 -5.71 -1.01
N PHE A 238 14.17 -6.70 -0.38
CA PHE A 238 14.83 -7.59 0.57
C PHE A 238 15.17 -8.88 -0.16
N GLU A 239 16.43 -9.26 -0.13
CA GLU A 239 16.96 -10.51 -0.63
C GLU A 239 17.33 -11.38 0.57
N ILE A 240 16.58 -12.46 0.76
CA ILE A 240 16.69 -13.32 1.94
C ILE A 240 17.21 -14.69 1.49
N THR A 241 18.24 -15.17 2.19
CA THR A 241 18.82 -16.49 1.94
C THR A 241 18.88 -17.29 3.24
N VAL A 242 18.40 -18.53 3.20
CA VAL A 242 18.49 -19.48 4.30
C VAL A 242 19.54 -20.53 3.96
N HIS A 243 20.58 -20.59 4.78
CA HIS A 243 21.62 -21.61 4.75
C HIS A 243 21.35 -22.66 5.82
N GLY A 244 21.96 -23.84 5.72
CA GLY A 244 21.89 -24.90 6.72
C GLY A 244 22.57 -26.18 6.22
N GLU A 245 23.04 -27.00 7.15
CA GLU A 245 23.57 -28.33 6.85
C GLU A 245 22.42 -29.28 6.45
N GLY A 246 22.67 -30.15 5.49
CA GLY A 246 21.64 -31.03 4.92
C GLY A 246 20.78 -30.37 3.85
N LEU A 247 21.00 -29.09 3.51
CA LEU A 247 20.38 -28.47 2.34
C LEU A 247 21.09 -28.85 1.05
N ARG A 248 20.29 -29.15 0.02
CA ARG A 248 20.78 -29.35 -1.35
C ARG A 248 21.32 -28.05 -1.94
N GLU A 249 20.60 -26.96 -1.71
CA GLU A 249 20.98 -25.60 -2.08
C GLU A 249 20.36 -24.62 -1.06
N PRO A 250 20.96 -23.44 -0.83
CA PRO A 250 20.36 -22.41 0.01
C PRO A 250 19.00 -21.99 -0.54
N LEU A 251 18.03 -21.80 0.34
CA LEU A 251 16.73 -21.26 -0.04
C LEU A 251 16.86 -19.74 -0.17
N GLY A 252 16.83 -19.23 -1.39
CA GLY A 252 16.82 -17.80 -1.69
C GLY A 252 15.43 -17.32 -2.11
N PHE A 253 14.96 -16.21 -1.56
CA PHE A 253 13.73 -15.55 -1.99
C PHE A 253 13.82 -14.04 -1.84
N LYS A 254 12.93 -13.33 -2.53
CA LYS A 254 12.89 -11.87 -2.55
C LYS A 254 11.52 -11.37 -2.11
N MET A 255 11.52 -10.19 -1.50
CA MET A 255 10.29 -9.44 -1.25
C MET A 255 10.48 -7.96 -1.56
N PHE A 256 9.43 -7.35 -2.07
CA PHE A 256 9.40 -5.95 -2.46
C PHE A 256 8.43 -5.20 -1.57
N VAL A 257 8.96 -4.35 -0.71
CA VAL A 257 8.18 -3.57 0.26
C VAL A 257 7.98 -2.16 -0.28
N ILE A 258 6.74 -1.86 -0.64
CA ILE A 258 6.25 -0.52 -0.99
C ILE A 258 5.08 -0.17 -0.08
N LYS A 259 4.88 1.13 0.14
CA LYS A 259 3.81 1.64 1.01
C LYS A 259 2.44 1.10 0.61
N ASP A 260 2.15 0.97 -0.67
CA ASP A 260 0.84 0.51 -1.13
C ASP A 260 0.57 -0.97 -0.89
N LYS A 261 1.61 -1.81 -0.86
CA LYS A 261 1.49 -3.22 -0.47
C LYS A 261 1.14 -3.33 1.02
N LEU A 262 1.74 -2.51 1.88
CA LEU A 262 1.36 -2.44 3.30
C LEU A 262 -0.03 -1.82 3.50
N ASN A 263 -0.40 -0.78 2.75
CA ASN A 263 -1.77 -0.25 2.78
C ASN A 263 -2.80 -1.30 2.34
N ALA A 264 -2.47 -2.11 1.33
CA ALA A 264 -3.31 -3.22 0.91
C ALA A 264 -3.47 -4.26 2.02
N LEU A 265 -2.42 -4.51 2.79
CA LEU A 265 -2.44 -5.40 3.95
C LEU A 265 -3.35 -4.88 5.07
N VAL A 266 -3.19 -3.61 5.47
CA VAL A 266 -4.08 -2.90 6.40
C VAL A 266 -5.55 -3.05 6.00
N ARG A 267 -5.85 -2.73 4.73
CA ARG A 267 -7.20 -2.85 4.19
C ARG A 267 -7.68 -4.30 4.14
N SER A 268 -6.80 -5.23 3.80
CA SER A 268 -7.14 -6.66 3.76
C SER A 268 -7.47 -7.21 5.15
N GLY A 269 -6.85 -6.71 6.22
CA GLY A 269 -7.19 -7.10 7.60
C GLY A 269 -8.60 -6.65 7.99
N GLU A 270 -8.95 -5.40 7.66
CA GLU A 270 -10.32 -4.88 7.81
C GLU A 270 -11.35 -5.73 7.03
N ILE A 271 -10.93 -6.25 5.88
CA ILE A 271 -11.77 -7.03 4.97
C ILE A 271 -11.77 -8.53 5.29
N ALA A 272 -10.70 -9.11 5.84
CA ALA A 272 -10.62 -10.52 6.22
C ALA A 272 -11.62 -10.85 7.32
N ARG A 273 -11.94 -9.85 8.17
CA ARG A 273 -13.07 -9.87 9.11
C ARG A 273 -14.43 -10.12 8.43
N LEU A 274 -14.53 -9.85 7.13
CA LEU A 274 -15.72 -10.00 6.29
C LEU A 274 -15.61 -11.16 5.28
N GLY A 275 -14.44 -11.81 5.11
CA GLY A 275 -14.17 -12.69 3.95
C GLY A 275 -13.09 -13.79 4.08
N GLY A 276 -12.49 -14.00 5.25
CA GLY A 276 -11.59 -15.14 5.55
C GLY A 276 -10.10 -14.96 5.22
N GLU A 277 -9.23 -15.78 5.85
CA GLU A 277 -7.75 -15.72 5.82
C GLU A 277 -7.14 -15.70 4.40
N GLY A 278 -7.84 -16.25 3.40
CA GLY A 278 -7.36 -16.35 2.02
C GLY A 278 -7.09 -15.02 1.32
N VAL A 279 -7.66 -13.89 1.79
CA VAL A 279 -7.43 -12.55 1.23
C VAL A 279 -6.06 -12.00 1.62
N VAL A 280 -5.65 -12.25 2.87
CA VAL A 280 -4.35 -11.80 3.39
C VAL A 280 -3.22 -12.50 2.64
N MET A 281 -3.36 -13.79 2.36
CA MET A 281 -2.39 -14.56 1.57
C MET A 281 -2.23 -14.04 0.14
N ASP A 282 -3.32 -13.62 -0.49
CA ASP A 282 -3.26 -13.02 -1.83
C ASP A 282 -2.50 -11.67 -1.82
N VAL A 283 -2.61 -10.88 -0.73
CA VAL A 283 -1.83 -9.64 -0.54
C VAL A 283 -0.35 -9.95 -0.32
N LEU A 284 -0.04 -10.96 0.50
CA LEU A 284 1.34 -11.38 0.76
C LEU A 284 2.01 -11.89 -0.52
N LYS A 285 1.27 -12.57 -1.40
CA LYS A 285 1.80 -12.96 -2.71
C LYS A 285 2.18 -11.75 -3.58
N GLU A 286 1.45 -10.64 -3.49
CA GLU A 286 1.84 -9.42 -4.20
C GLU A 286 3.12 -8.81 -3.63
N ILE A 287 3.55 -9.16 -2.42
CA ILE A 287 4.85 -8.76 -1.85
C ILE A 287 6.01 -9.52 -2.52
N GLU A 288 5.79 -10.76 -2.97
CA GLU A 288 6.76 -11.53 -3.77
C GLU A 288 6.90 -10.97 -5.19
N GLU A 289 5.79 -10.56 -5.79
CA GLU A 289 5.75 -10.13 -7.19
C GLU A 289 6.25 -8.70 -7.38
N ASP A 290 6.89 -8.43 -8.51
CA ASP A 290 7.46 -7.11 -8.83
C ASP A 290 7.25 -6.71 -10.30
N GLY A 291 7.24 -5.41 -10.54
CA GLY A 291 7.32 -4.83 -11.87
C GLY A 291 6.11 -5.20 -12.73
N ASP A 292 6.30 -6.11 -13.69
CA ASP A 292 5.25 -6.56 -14.62
C ASP A 292 4.46 -7.77 -14.09
N GLU A 293 4.92 -8.39 -13.00
CA GLU A 293 4.22 -9.50 -12.36
C GLU A 293 3.17 -8.99 -11.35
N GLY A 294 3.49 -7.94 -10.58
CA GLY A 294 2.62 -7.39 -9.54
C GLY A 294 1.53 -6.43 -10.07
N PHE A 295 0.32 -6.52 -9.51
CA PHE A 295 -0.79 -5.65 -9.90
C PHE A 295 -0.60 -4.20 -9.46
N ILE A 296 -0.05 -4.00 -8.25
CA ILE A 296 0.14 -2.67 -7.67
C ILE A 296 1.11 -1.86 -8.53
N ASP A 297 2.28 -2.42 -8.86
CA ASP A 297 3.31 -1.74 -9.65
C ASP A 297 2.82 -1.39 -11.05
N ARG A 298 2.11 -2.30 -11.71
CA ARG A 298 1.45 -2.04 -13.01
C ARG A 298 0.42 -0.93 -12.92
N TYR A 299 -0.45 -0.96 -11.91
CA TYR A 299 -1.47 0.07 -11.72
C TYR A 299 -0.85 1.46 -11.50
N TRP A 300 0.18 1.54 -10.65
CA TRP A 300 0.92 2.78 -10.40
C TRP A 300 1.59 3.34 -11.64
N ARG A 301 2.22 2.47 -12.45
CA ARG A 301 2.85 2.89 -13.72
C ARG A 301 1.83 3.48 -14.69
N ILE A 302 0.66 2.85 -14.81
CA ILE A 302 -0.43 3.34 -15.65
C ILE A 302 -0.91 4.71 -15.15
N ARG A 303 -1.15 4.85 -13.84
CA ARG A 303 -1.58 6.12 -13.23
C ARG A 303 -0.58 7.24 -13.45
N ASN A 304 0.71 7.02 -13.23
CA ASN A 304 1.72 8.04 -13.43
C ASN A 304 1.77 8.51 -14.89
N ARG A 305 1.69 7.58 -15.85
CA ARG A 305 1.59 7.92 -17.28
C ARG A 305 0.31 8.68 -17.61
N ILE A 306 -0.82 8.35 -16.97
CA ILE A 306 -2.07 9.12 -17.11
C ILE A 306 -1.89 10.58 -16.67
N LEU A 307 -1.12 10.86 -15.62
CA LEU A 307 -0.88 12.23 -15.13
C LEU A 307 -0.06 13.06 -16.14
N GLU A 308 0.79 12.41 -16.92
CA GLU A 308 1.69 13.05 -17.89
C GLU A 308 1.03 13.38 -19.24
N VAL A 309 -0.13 12.78 -19.54
CA VAL A 309 -0.79 12.94 -20.85
C VAL A 309 -1.24 14.39 -21.09
N LYS A 310 -1.23 14.80 -22.35
CA LYS A 310 -1.56 16.18 -22.77
C LYS A 310 -2.91 16.30 -23.47
N SER A 311 -3.53 15.19 -23.84
CA SER A 311 -4.79 15.14 -24.56
C SER A 311 -5.67 13.96 -24.14
N LEU A 312 -6.96 14.01 -24.48
CA LEU A 312 -7.87 12.89 -24.26
C LEU A 312 -7.51 11.66 -25.11
N ASP A 313 -6.92 11.83 -26.29
CA ASP A 313 -6.51 10.69 -27.13
C ASP A 313 -5.30 9.97 -26.56
N GLU A 314 -4.34 10.71 -26.00
CA GLU A 314 -3.23 10.13 -25.27
C GLU A 314 -3.71 9.44 -23.98
N TYR A 315 -4.64 10.06 -23.25
CA TYR A 315 -5.33 9.41 -22.12
C TYR A 315 -5.97 8.08 -22.54
N LYS A 316 -6.73 8.06 -23.65
CA LYS A 316 -7.38 6.84 -24.17
C LYS A 316 -6.36 5.73 -24.42
N SER A 317 -5.21 6.08 -25.00
CA SER A 317 -4.16 5.12 -25.31
C SER A 317 -3.53 4.53 -24.05
N VAL A 318 -3.17 5.38 -23.07
CA VAL A 318 -2.52 4.93 -21.82
C VAL A 318 -3.50 4.18 -20.93
N ALA A 319 -4.69 4.73 -20.70
CA ALA A 319 -5.67 4.16 -19.77
C ALA A 319 -6.28 2.84 -20.28
N LYS A 320 -6.16 2.52 -21.58
CA LYS A 320 -6.54 1.21 -22.14
C LYS A 320 -5.82 0.05 -21.45
N GLU A 321 -4.62 0.26 -20.92
CA GLU A 321 -3.87 -0.75 -20.18
C GLU A 321 -4.58 -1.20 -18.88
N LEU A 322 -5.53 -0.41 -18.36
CA LEU A 322 -6.37 -0.80 -17.23
C LEU A 322 -7.26 -1.99 -17.55
N GLU A 323 -7.67 -2.15 -18.81
CA GLU A 323 -8.49 -3.30 -19.25
C GLU A 323 -7.72 -4.61 -19.08
N SER A 324 -6.48 -4.66 -19.59
CA SER A 324 -5.66 -5.87 -19.50
C SER A 324 -5.27 -6.16 -18.06
N LEU A 325 -5.00 -5.12 -17.26
CA LEU A 325 -4.71 -5.26 -15.83
C LEU A 325 -5.92 -5.82 -15.07
N TRP A 326 -7.13 -5.28 -15.29
CA TRP A 326 -8.34 -5.80 -14.65
C TRP A 326 -8.63 -7.26 -15.04
N LYS A 327 -8.41 -7.65 -16.30
CA LYS A 327 -8.52 -9.05 -16.72
C LYS A 327 -7.53 -9.95 -15.98
N SER A 328 -6.28 -9.51 -15.80
CA SER A 328 -5.28 -10.25 -15.01
C SER A 328 -5.73 -10.43 -13.55
N VAL A 329 -6.24 -9.36 -12.92
CA VAL A 329 -6.79 -9.39 -11.56
C VAL A 329 -7.93 -10.40 -11.44
N LYS A 330 -8.93 -10.33 -12.34
CA LYS A 330 -10.09 -11.23 -12.35
C LYS A 330 -9.67 -12.70 -12.57
N ASN A 331 -8.68 -12.95 -13.42
CA ASN A 331 -8.20 -14.32 -13.68
C ASN A 331 -7.45 -14.92 -12.48
N LYS A 332 -6.68 -14.11 -11.76
CA LYS A 332 -5.85 -14.59 -10.64
C LYS A 332 -6.64 -14.67 -9.33
N LEU A 333 -7.45 -13.66 -9.03
CA LEU A 333 -8.16 -13.54 -7.75
C LEU A 333 -9.62 -14.00 -7.84
N GLY A 334 -10.22 -14.06 -9.03
CA GLY A 334 -11.60 -14.49 -9.21
C GLY A 334 -12.57 -13.67 -8.35
N SER A 335 -13.41 -14.38 -7.58
CA SER A 335 -14.36 -13.77 -6.64
C SER A 335 -13.69 -13.07 -5.45
N LYS A 336 -12.40 -13.33 -5.17
CA LYS A 336 -11.68 -12.68 -4.07
C LYS A 336 -11.23 -11.26 -4.40
N ALA A 337 -11.28 -10.84 -5.67
CA ALA A 337 -10.89 -9.51 -6.09
C ALA A 337 -11.65 -8.40 -5.33
N SER A 338 -12.89 -8.66 -4.92
CA SER A 338 -13.71 -7.76 -4.11
C SER A 338 -13.09 -7.35 -2.78
N TYR A 339 -12.22 -8.22 -2.26
CA TYR A 339 -11.61 -8.08 -0.96
C TYR A 339 -10.20 -7.49 -1.00
N PHE A 340 -9.68 -7.27 -2.20
CA PHE A 340 -8.35 -6.72 -2.41
C PHE A 340 -8.45 -5.24 -2.79
N GLY A 341 -8.17 -4.33 -1.87
CA GLY A 341 -8.45 -2.89 -2.05
C GLY A 341 -7.82 -2.25 -3.30
N ILE A 342 -6.68 -2.77 -3.78
CA ILE A 342 -6.09 -2.33 -5.05
C ILE A 342 -6.87 -2.84 -6.27
N ALA A 343 -7.44 -4.05 -6.22
CA ALA A 343 -8.31 -4.55 -7.27
C ALA A 343 -9.56 -3.66 -7.42
N THR A 344 -10.13 -3.17 -6.30
CA THR A 344 -11.19 -2.17 -6.33
C THR A 344 -10.73 -0.86 -6.98
N GLY A 345 -9.52 -0.38 -6.66
CA GLY A 345 -8.93 0.80 -7.31
C GLY A 345 -8.73 0.62 -8.83
N ILE A 346 -8.21 -0.53 -9.25
CA ILE A 346 -8.06 -0.89 -10.67
C ILE A 346 -9.41 -0.94 -11.38
N LEU A 347 -10.41 -1.58 -10.77
CA LEU A 347 -11.77 -1.65 -11.31
C LEU A 347 -12.38 -0.25 -11.45
N ASN A 348 -12.29 0.58 -10.40
CA ASN A 348 -12.77 1.96 -10.39
C ASN A 348 -12.18 2.78 -11.54
N SER A 349 -10.86 2.71 -11.69
CA SER A 349 -10.14 3.38 -12.78
C SER A 349 -10.53 2.85 -14.15
N TYR A 350 -10.76 1.54 -14.29
CA TYR A 350 -11.20 0.94 -15.54
C TYR A 350 -12.64 1.35 -15.91
N LEU A 351 -13.55 1.41 -14.93
CA LEU A 351 -14.91 1.91 -15.11
C LEU A 351 -14.92 3.36 -15.59
N VAL A 352 -14.14 4.23 -14.94
CA VAL A 352 -14.00 5.64 -15.33
C VAL A 352 -13.39 5.77 -16.73
N TYR A 353 -12.42 4.92 -17.08
CA TYR A 353 -11.89 4.85 -18.44
C TYR A 353 -13.00 4.52 -19.46
N LEU A 354 -13.76 3.44 -19.26
CA LEU A 354 -14.85 3.05 -20.18
C LEU A 354 -15.87 4.18 -20.37
N ALA A 355 -16.28 4.80 -19.27
CA ALA A 355 -17.20 5.93 -19.30
C ALA A 355 -16.60 7.15 -20.04
N ALA A 356 -15.32 7.45 -19.80
CA ALA A 356 -14.63 8.57 -20.45
C ALA A 356 -14.51 8.40 -21.97
N ILE A 357 -14.43 7.16 -22.48
CA ILE A 357 -14.31 6.89 -23.91
C ILE A 357 -15.65 6.66 -24.62
N GLY A 358 -16.78 6.90 -23.93
CA GLY A 358 -18.11 6.77 -24.52
C GLY A 358 -18.60 5.33 -24.62
N LYS A 359 -18.10 4.43 -23.76
CA LYS A 359 -18.59 3.05 -23.63
C LYS A 359 -19.46 2.91 -22.38
N GLN A 360 -20.52 3.71 -22.30
CA GLN A 360 -21.38 3.77 -21.10
C GLN A 360 -22.05 2.43 -20.80
N ASP A 361 -22.48 1.68 -21.82
CA ASP A 361 -23.12 0.37 -21.63
C ASP A 361 -22.14 -0.68 -21.06
N GLU A 362 -20.90 -0.71 -21.56
CA GLU A 362 -19.86 -1.58 -21.01
C GLU A 362 -19.54 -1.20 -19.55
N ALA A 363 -19.44 0.11 -19.25
CA ALA A 363 -19.23 0.60 -17.89
C ALA A 363 -20.40 0.22 -16.96
N LYS A 364 -21.65 0.34 -17.41
CA LYS A 364 -22.86 -0.04 -16.68
C LYS A 364 -22.90 -1.53 -16.36
N ASN A 365 -22.60 -2.37 -17.35
CA ASN A 365 -22.57 -3.82 -17.18
C ASN A 365 -21.47 -4.21 -16.19
N LEU A 366 -20.25 -3.70 -16.38
CA LEU A 366 -19.13 -3.97 -15.48
C LEU A 366 -19.39 -3.48 -14.05
N PHE A 367 -19.98 -2.29 -13.89
CA PHE A 367 -20.38 -1.76 -12.58
C PHE A 367 -21.41 -2.66 -11.91
N THR A 368 -22.38 -3.18 -12.67
CA THR A 368 -23.44 -4.06 -12.15
C THR A 368 -22.91 -5.43 -11.75
N GLU A 369 -22.06 -6.04 -12.57
CA GLU A 369 -21.39 -7.32 -12.28
C GLU A 369 -20.55 -7.27 -11.01
N ASN A 370 -19.99 -6.10 -10.67
CA ASN A 370 -19.06 -5.93 -9.56
C ASN A 370 -19.65 -5.10 -8.42
N LYS A 371 -20.98 -5.04 -8.29
CA LYS A 371 -21.64 -4.28 -7.19
C LYS A 371 -21.15 -4.70 -5.81
N GLU A 372 -20.96 -6.00 -5.57
CA GLU A 372 -20.45 -6.49 -4.29
C GLU A 372 -18.98 -6.09 -4.04
N THR A 373 -18.14 -6.05 -5.09
CA THR A 373 -16.76 -5.52 -5.01
C THR A 373 -16.72 -4.02 -4.67
N LEU A 374 -17.74 -3.28 -5.09
CA LEU A 374 -17.88 -1.84 -4.86
C LEU A 374 -18.67 -1.51 -3.58
N LYS A 375 -19.19 -2.52 -2.88
CA LYS A 375 -20.02 -2.37 -1.69
C LYS A 375 -19.25 -2.02 -0.41
N PRO A 376 -18.03 -2.57 -0.15
CA PRO A 376 -17.17 -2.02 0.89
C PRO A 376 -16.98 -0.53 0.58
N GLU A 377 -17.49 0.33 1.45
CA GLU A 377 -17.52 1.76 1.16
C GLU A 377 -16.12 2.35 1.32
N ILE A 378 -15.37 2.31 0.22
CA ILE A 378 -14.09 2.99 0.05
C ILE A 378 -14.39 4.37 -0.56
N GLU A 379 -13.72 5.42 -0.07
CA GLU A 379 -13.86 6.80 -0.58
C GLU A 379 -13.75 6.88 -2.12
N SER A 380 -12.89 6.05 -2.71
CA SER A 380 -12.71 5.93 -4.15
C SER A 380 -13.95 5.44 -4.88
N ASN A 381 -14.83 4.65 -4.25
CA ASN A 381 -16.07 4.18 -4.86
C ASN A 381 -17.06 5.33 -5.03
N VAL A 382 -17.18 6.23 -4.03
CA VAL A 382 -18.03 7.43 -4.14
C VAL A 382 -17.53 8.33 -5.26
N LEU A 383 -16.22 8.60 -5.33
CA LEU A 383 -15.61 9.36 -6.43
C LEU A 383 -15.88 8.71 -7.79
N THR A 384 -15.78 7.38 -7.86
CA THR A 384 -16.04 6.62 -9.09
C THR A 384 -17.49 6.76 -9.51
N LYS A 385 -18.46 6.56 -8.60
CA LYS A 385 -19.88 6.74 -8.92
C LYS A 385 -20.18 8.18 -9.37
N LEU A 386 -19.56 9.18 -8.73
CA LEU A 386 -19.69 10.59 -9.14
C LEU A 386 -19.13 10.83 -10.56
N MET A 387 -17.96 10.26 -10.88
CA MET A 387 -17.39 10.31 -12.24
C MET A 387 -18.27 9.60 -13.28
N LEU A 388 -18.80 8.42 -12.95
CA LEU A 388 -19.70 7.67 -13.84
C LEU A 388 -21.02 8.43 -14.08
N ARG A 389 -21.60 9.02 -13.03
CA ARG A 389 -22.78 9.89 -13.14
C ARG A 389 -22.49 11.10 -14.02
N LEU A 390 -21.34 11.75 -13.80
CA LEU A 390 -20.88 12.87 -14.61
C LEU A 390 -20.84 12.46 -16.09
N PHE A 391 -20.25 11.31 -16.41
CA PHE A 391 -20.21 10.73 -17.77
C PHE A 391 -21.51 10.08 -18.25
N ARG A 392 -22.64 10.31 -17.57
CA ARG A 392 -23.99 9.87 -17.96
C ARG A 392 -24.12 8.35 -18.11
N VAL A 393 -23.42 7.58 -17.28
CA VAL A 393 -23.60 6.12 -17.20
C VAL A 393 -24.92 5.82 -16.48
N GLU A 394 -25.85 5.16 -17.17
CA GLU A 394 -27.16 4.83 -16.62
C GLU A 394 -27.08 3.88 -15.41
N GLY A 395 -28.04 4.00 -14.50
CA GLY A 395 -28.17 3.10 -13.34
C GLY A 395 -27.18 3.37 -12.20
N VAL A 396 -26.26 4.34 -12.36
CA VAL A 396 -25.38 4.81 -11.29
C VAL A 396 -26.06 5.97 -10.55
N LYS A 397 -26.44 5.71 -9.30
CA LYS A 397 -26.94 6.73 -8.37
C LYS A 397 -25.92 7.00 -7.28
N VAL A 398 -25.81 8.26 -6.89
CA VAL A 398 -25.09 8.70 -5.69
C VAL A 398 -26.11 9.44 -4.86
N GLU A 399 -26.58 8.79 -3.79
CA GLU A 399 -27.45 9.42 -2.81
C GLU A 399 -26.65 10.50 -2.05
N VAL A 400 -27.31 11.60 -1.68
CA VAL A 400 -26.66 12.66 -0.89
C VAL A 400 -26.12 12.10 0.44
N ASN A 401 -26.82 11.12 1.02
CA ASN A 401 -26.36 10.44 2.23
C ASN A 401 -25.02 9.73 2.06
N GLU A 402 -24.73 9.13 0.89
CA GLU A 402 -23.40 8.54 0.64
C GLU A 402 -22.30 9.62 0.63
N LEU A 403 -22.61 10.82 0.14
CA LEU A 403 -21.69 11.96 0.14
C LEU A 403 -21.48 12.51 1.56
N ILE A 404 -22.54 12.57 2.37
CA ILE A 404 -22.45 12.94 3.77
C ILE A 404 -21.69 11.89 4.57
N ASP A 405 -21.97 10.60 4.37
CA ASP A 405 -21.27 9.51 5.04
C ASP A 405 -19.77 9.57 4.73
N LEU A 406 -19.37 9.88 3.49
CA LEU A 406 -17.98 10.17 3.12
C LEU A 406 -17.37 11.32 3.93
N PHE A 407 -18.10 12.43 4.08
CA PHE A 407 -17.62 13.63 4.79
C PHE A 407 -17.59 13.45 6.31
N GLU A 408 -18.62 12.80 6.84
CA GLU A 408 -18.84 12.54 8.25
C GLU A 408 -18.08 11.33 8.74
N LYS A 409 -17.43 10.55 7.85
CA LYS A 409 -16.67 9.33 8.16
C LYS A 409 -15.58 9.61 9.19
N ARG A 410 -16.00 9.73 10.45
CA ARG A 410 -15.20 9.71 11.65
C ARG A 410 -14.91 8.23 11.88
N ARG A 411 -13.69 7.80 11.59
CA ARG A 411 -13.14 6.71 12.40
C ARG A 411 -12.54 7.34 13.64
N MET A 412 -13.30 7.52 14.70
CA MET A 412 -12.68 7.82 15.99
C MET A 412 -13.17 6.86 17.03
N ARG A 413 -12.18 6.13 17.50
CA ARG A 413 -11.95 5.68 18.86
C ARG A 413 -10.42 5.76 18.96
N THR A 414 -9.80 5.91 20.12
CA THR A 414 -8.33 5.81 20.29
C THR A 414 -8.14 5.01 21.56
N SER A 415 -6.95 4.42 21.75
CA SER A 415 -6.55 3.53 22.87
C SER A 415 -7.54 3.51 24.05
N SER A 416 -8.59 2.70 24.03
CA SER A 416 -8.71 1.36 23.44
C SER A 416 -8.76 1.15 21.91
N GLY A 417 -8.72 2.19 21.06
CA GLY A 417 -8.28 2.11 19.64
C GLY A 417 -9.19 2.80 18.63
N GLU A 418 -8.64 3.18 17.44
CA GLU A 418 -9.13 3.81 16.15
C GLU A 418 -8.36 5.11 15.77
N SER A 419 -8.56 5.62 14.56
CA SER A 419 -7.89 6.83 14.04
C SER A 419 -8.71 7.48 12.92
N THR A 420 -8.83 8.82 12.98
CA THR A 420 -9.73 9.67 12.18
C THR A 420 -9.11 10.08 10.86
N THR A 421 -9.84 9.85 9.77
CA THR A 421 -9.68 10.64 8.54
C THR A 421 -10.84 11.63 8.51
N VAL A 422 -10.66 12.83 9.06
CA VAL A 422 -11.68 13.88 8.95
C VAL A 422 -11.59 14.42 7.53
N HIS A 423 -12.57 14.09 6.69
CA HIS A 423 -12.61 14.56 5.31
C HIS A 423 -13.08 16.01 5.20
N VAL A 424 -13.94 16.42 6.15
CA VAL A 424 -14.52 17.74 6.30
C VAL A 424 -14.57 18.09 7.79
N GLU A 425 -14.18 19.31 8.15
CA GLU A 425 -14.28 19.76 9.54
C GLU A 425 -15.72 19.63 10.05
N ASP A 426 -15.83 19.04 11.22
CA ASP A 426 -17.13 18.67 11.79
C ASP A 426 -18.08 19.85 12.02
N TYR A 427 -17.55 21.06 12.19
CA TYR A 427 -18.36 22.27 12.41
C TYR A 427 -18.97 22.82 11.12
N PHE A 428 -18.50 22.44 9.93
CA PHE A 428 -19.18 22.77 8.68
C PHE A 428 -20.32 21.81 8.35
N MET A 429 -20.43 20.67 9.05
CA MET A 429 -21.35 19.62 8.64
C MET A 429 -22.83 20.02 8.67
N PRO A 430 -23.35 20.71 9.70
CA PRO A 430 -24.75 21.14 9.69
C PRO A 430 -25.06 22.09 8.54
N ALA A 431 -24.12 22.97 8.18
CA ALA A 431 -24.25 23.87 7.04
C ALA A 431 -24.20 23.12 5.68
N LEU A 432 -23.34 22.10 5.55
CA LEU A 432 -23.32 21.26 4.35
C LEU A 432 -24.62 20.45 4.19
N LYS A 433 -25.17 19.92 5.28
CA LYS A 433 -26.48 19.23 5.25
C LYS A 433 -27.61 20.16 4.82
N LEU A 434 -27.56 21.45 5.18
CA LEU A 434 -28.47 22.46 4.62
C LEU A 434 -28.24 22.67 3.12
N ILE A 435 -26.99 22.84 2.68
CA ILE A 435 -26.65 23.05 1.26
C ILE A 435 -27.14 21.89 0.39
N PHE A 436 -27.07 20.66 0.89
CA PHE A 436 -27.55 19.48 0.17
C PHE A 436 -29.03 19.15 0.38
N GLY A 437 -29.78 19.98 1.13
CA GLY A 437 -31.21 19.79 1.35
C GLY A 437 -31.57 18.63 2.28
N ILE A 438 -30.65 18.13 3.09
CA ILE A 438 -30.95 17.17 4.17
C ILE A 438 -31.69 17.85 5.31
N TYR A 439 -31.30 19.08 5.63
CA TYR A 439 -32.02 19.91 6.58
C TYR A 439 -32.92 20.91 5.87
N SER A 440 -34.15 21.01 6.38
CA SER A 440 -35.20 21.86 5.82
C SER A 440 -35.09 23.32 6.23
N ASP A 441 -34.46 23.60 7.38
CA ASP A 441 -34.44 24.94 7.97
C ASP A 441 -33.28 25.17 8.94
N GLU A 442 -33.03 26.46 9.22
CA GLU A 442 -31.96 26.96 10.08
C GLU A 442 -31.97 26.33 11.49
N LYS A 443 -33.16 26.14 12.08
CA LYS A 443 -33.28 25.71 13.48
C LYS A 443 -32.79 24.29 13.65
N VAL A 444 -33.12 23.40 12.71
CA VAL A 444 -32.64 22.01 12.72
C VAL A 444 -31.11 21.98 12.67
N ALA A 445 -30.49 22.75 11.79
CA ALA A 445 -29.03 22.81 11.66
C ALA A 445 -28.34 23.41 12.90
N LEU A 446 -28.89 24.49 13.48
CA LEU A 446 -28.39 25.07 14.73
C LEU A 446 -28.50 24.10 15.91
N SER A 447 -29.60 23.33 15.99
CA SER A 447 -29.76 22.30 17.02
C SER A 447 -28.72 21.18 16.91
N GLU A 448 -28.28 20.85 15.69
CA GLU A 448 -27.18 19.90 15.50
C GLU A 448 -25.84 20.48 15.97
N CYS A 449 -25.57 21.78 15.71
CA CYS A 449 -24.40 22.46 16.27
C CYS A 449 -24.39 22.37 17.81
N ASP A 450 -25.53 22.62 18.47
CA ASP A 450 -25.67 22.48 19.92
C ASP A 450 -25.37 21.06 20.39
N ARG A 451 -26.03 20.07 19.76
CA ARG A 451 -25.91 18.66 20.13
C ARG A 451 -24.48 18.15 19.99
N ARG A 452 -23.76 18.54 18.94
CA ARG A 452 -22.40 18.06 18.64
C ARG A 452 -21.35 18.49 19.67
N TYR A 453 -21.51 19.68 20.24
CA TYR A 453 -20.45 20.30 21.05
C TYR A 453 -20.81 20.47 22.52
N SER A 454 -22.08 20.64 22.87
CA SER A 454 -22.46 20.99 24.25
C SER A 454 -22.07 19.91 25.27
N GLU A 455 -22.22 18.64 24.92
CA GLU A 455 -21.84 17.53 25.81
C GLU A 455 -20.32 17.51 26.08
N ASN A 456 -19.50 17.71 25.05
CA ASN A 456 -18.05 17.72 25.17
C ASN A 456 -17.53 18.96 25.93
N ILE A 457 -18.20 20.10 25.78
CA ILE A 457 -17.90 21.32 26.55
C ILE A 457 -18.13 21.07 28.05
N LEU A 458 -19.23 20.41 28.41
CA LEU A 458 -19.56 20.11 29.81
C LEU A 458 -18.64 19.05 30.43
N LYS A 459 -18.32 17.99 29.67
CA LYS A 459 -17.50 16.86 30.13
C LYS A 459 -16.00 17.14 30.16
N SER A 460 -15.51 18.13 29.42
CA SER A 460 -14.07 18.42 29.36
C SER A 460 -13.61 19.12 30.64
N GLU A 461 -12.86 18.42 31.49
CA GLU A 461 -12.16 18.99 32.66
C GLU A 461 -10.94 19.83 32.26
N ASN A 462 -10.38 19.57 31.07
CA ASN A 462 -9.29 20.35 30.51
C ASN A 462 -9.82 21.66 29.89
N ALA A 463 -9.36 22.80 30.42
CA ALA A 463 -9.78 24.13 29.98
C ALA A 463 -9.45 24.42 28.50
N LEU A 464 -8.33 23.91 27.99
CA LEU A 464 -7.90 24.12 26.61
C LEU A 464 -8.76 23.33 25.62
N LEU A 465 -9.08 22.07 25.95
CA LEU A 465 -10.02 21.26 25.17
C LEU A 465 -11.43 21.84 25.22
N ARG A 466 -11.87 22.33 26.38
CA ARG A 466 -13.17 23.00 26.54
C ARG A 466 -13.27 24.23 25.63
N ASN A 467 -12.27 25.10 25.64
CA ASN A 467 -12.21 26.28 24.76
C ASN A 467 -12.23 25.90 23.27
N LYS A 468 -11.54 24.81 22.89
CA LYS A 468 -11.58 24.28 21.51
C LYS A 468 -12.99 23.90 21.08
N TYR A 469 -13.75 23.21 21.92
CA TYR A 469 -15.14 22.84 21.59
C TYR A 469 -16.08 24.04 21.55
N ILE A 470 -15.88 25.04 22.42
CA ILE A 470 -16.63 26.32 22.36
C ILE A 470 -16.41 27.01 21.03
N LEU A 471 -15.16 27.13 20.57
CA LEU A 471 -14.85 27.74 19.27
C LEU A 471 -15.48 26.97 18.11
N LYS A 472 -15.39 25.62 18.11
CA LYS A 472 -16.04 24.79 17.08
C LYS A 472 -17.55 24.99 17.04
N LYS A 473 -18.21 25.12 18.19
CA LYS A 473 -19.63 25.43 18.28
C LYS A 473 -19.95 26.79 17.63
N ILE A 474 -19.19 27.83 18.00
CA ILE A 474 -19.37 29.18 17.45
C ILE A 474 -19.20 29.19 15.93
N TYR A 475 -18.18 28.51 15.40
CA TYR A 475 -17.94 28.42 13.95
C TYR A 475 -19.06 27.67 13.23
N CYS A 476 -19.63 26.64 13.86
CA CYS A 476 -20.79 25.92 13.35
C CYS A 476 -22.00 26.84 13.21
N GLU A 477 -22.30 27.61 14.27
CA GLU A 477 -23.41 28.57 14.25
C GLU A 477 -23.21 29.66 13.19
N TYR A 478 -21.99 30.19 13.06
CA TYR A 478 -21.68 31.18 12.02
C TYR A 478 -21.87 30.62 10.60
N ALA A 479 -21.43 29.37 10.36
CA ALA A 479 -21.63 28.72 9.07
C ALA A 479 -23.12 28.55 8.72
N VAL A 480 -23.94 28.15 9.69
CA VAL A 480 -25.39 28.00 9.49
C VAL A 480 -26.05 29.37 9.26
N LYS A 481 -25.85 30.34 10.14
CA LYS A 481 -26.46 31.69 10.04
C LYS A 481 -26.07 32.43 8.77
N ALA A 482 -24.82 32.27 8.31
CA ALA A 482 -24.35 32.88 7.08
C ALA A 482 -25.18 32.44 5.85
N LEU A 483 -25.66 31.19 5.81
CA LEU A 483 -26.53 30.71 4.72
C LEU A 483 -27.91 31.39 4.71
N PHE A 484 -28.34 31.97 5.83
CA PHE A 484 -29.58 32.72 5.98
C PHE A 484 -29.35 34.24 5.91
N SER A 485 -28.29 34.67 5.19
CA SER A 485 -27.96 36.08 4.91
C SER A 485 -27.57 36.92 6.14
N ASP A 486 -27.15 36.30 7.24
CA ASP A 486 -26.52 37.02 8.36
C ASP A 486 -25.10 37.48 7.96
N VAL A 487 -24.98 38.77 7.62
CA VAL A 487 -23.73 39.40 7.17
C VAL A 487 -22.67 39.40 8.27
N ASN A 488 -23.06 39.51 9.54
CA ASN A 488 -22.13 39.48 10.66
C ASN A 488 -21.58 38.07 10.86
N ALA A 489 -22.45 37.05 10.77
CA ALA A 489 -22.03 35.65 10.81
C ALA A 489 -21.08 35.31 9.66
N LEU A 490 -21.37 35.78 8.44
CA LEU A 490 -20.50 35.58 7.27
C LEU A 490 -19.13 36.25 7.47
N GLY A 491 -19.10 37.50 7.93
CA GLY A 491 -17.85 38.22 8.22
C GLY A 491 -17.03 37.54 9.32
N ASN A 492 -17.69 37.10 10.38
CA ASN A 492 -17.04 36.39 11.49
C ASN A 492 -16.51 35.01 11.06
N LEU A 493 -17.27 34.27 10.23
CA LEU A 493 -16.84 32.99 9.67
C LEU A 493 -15.60 33.18 8.79
N SER A 494 -15.63 34.16 7.88
CA SER A 494 -14.50 34.49 7.01
C SER A 494 -13.24 34.83 7.84
N ASN A 495 -13.37 35.71 8.84
CA ASN A 495 -12.29 36.05 9.76
C ASN A 495 -11.76 34.84 10.53
N SER A 496 -12.64 33.96 10.99
CA SER A 496 -12.27 32.75 11.73
C SER A 496 -11.50 31.76 10.87
N ILE A 497 -11.92 31.57 9.61
CA ILE A 497 -11.20 30.78 8.62
C ILE A 497 -9.78 31.34 8.46
N PHE A 498 -9.60 32.66 8.36
CA PHE A 498 -8.27 33.27 8.23
C PHE A 498 -7.38 33.03 9.45
N GLN A 499 -7.89 33.30 10.64
CA GLN A 499 -7.14 33.14 11.88
C GLN A 499 -6.75 31.69 12.12
N ALA A 500 -7.63 30.74 11.78
CA ALA A 500 -7.38 29.32 12.00
C ALA A 500 -6.47 28.68 10.94
N LEU A 501 -6.48 29.15 9.68
CA LEU A 501 -5.92 28.40 8.55
C LEU A 501 -4.75 29.05 7.82
N LEU A 502 -4.75 30.38 7.70
CA LEU A 502 -3.98 31.04 6.63
C LEU A 502 -2.79 31.84 7.16
N GLY A 503 -2.88 32.44 8.35
CA GLY A 503 -1.87 33.41 8.79
C GLY A 503 -1.57 34.47 7.71
N ASP A 504 -0.42 35.13 7.78
CA ASP A 504 -0.05 36.17 6.80
C ASP A 504 0.41 35.60 5.44
N ARG A 505 0.51 34.27 5.29
CA ARG A 505 1.15 33.61 4.13
C ARG A 505 0.24 33.42 2.92
N TYR A 506 -1.06 33.70 3.02
CA TYR A 506 -2.04 33.46 1.96
C TYR A 506 -2.98 34.64 1.71
N GLU A 507 -2.42 35.84 1.56
CA GLU A 507 -3.20 37.06 1.27
C GLU A 507 -4.08 36.95 0.01
N GLU A 508 -3.65 36.19 -1.01
CA GLU A 508 -4.48 35.93 -2.20
C GLU A 508 -5.78 35.15 -1.88
N LEU A 509 -5.71 34.17 -0.97
CA LEU A 509 -6.89 33.42 -0.53
C LEU A 509 -7.81 34.28 0.33
N LYS A 510 -7.24 35.22 1.09
CA LYS A 510 -7.99 36.19 1.88
C LYS A 510 -8.79 37.14 1.00
N GLN A 511 -8.16 37.70 -0.02
CA GLN A 511 -8.86 38.54 -0.99
C GLN A 511 -9.93 37.77 -1.78
N PHE A 512 -9.69 36.50 -2.08
CA PHE A 512 -10.65 35.66 -2.79
C PHE A 512 -11.90 35.37 -1.96
N SER A 513 -11.74 34.96 -0.71
CA SER A 513 -12.85 34.54 0.16
C SER A 513 -13.78 35.68 0.56
N VAL A 514 -13.30 36.92 0.64
CA VAL A 514 -14.15 38.12 0.82
C VAL A 514 -15.16 38.31 -0.33
N ARG A 515 -14.88 37.73 -1.51
CA ARG A 515 -15.77 37.80 -2.69
C ARG A 515 -16.76 36.64 -2.79
N LEU A 516 -16.67 35.66 -1.90
CA LEU A 516 -17.56 34.50 -1.91
C LEU A 516 -18.82 34.78 -1.10
N ASP A 517 -19.97 34.30 -1.60
CA ASP A 517 -21.16 34.19 -0.76
C ASP A 517 -21.01 33.06 0.27
N ALA A 518 -21.92 33.00 1.24
CA ALA A 518 -21.86 32.02 2.32
C ALA A 518 -21.76 30.57 1.83
N LYS A 519 -22.57 30.19 0.83
CA LYS A 519 -22.56 28.84 0.24
C LYS A 519 -21.18 28.50 -0.32
N ASN A 520 -20.62 29.36 -1.16
CA ASN A 520 -19.35 29.11 -1.83
C ASN A 520 -18.17 29.17 -0.85
N LEU A 521 -18.23 30.03 0.18
CA LEU A 521 -17.24 30.07 1.23
C LEU A 521 -17.20 28.75 2.02
N ILE A 522 -18.37 28.25 2.43
CA ILE A 522 -18.50 27.01 3.18
C ILE A 522 -17.99 25.83 2.33
N LEU A 523 -18.48 25.69 1.10
CA LEU A 523 -18.07 24.58 0.22
C LEU A 523 -16.57 24.59 -0.07
N ALA A 524 -15.96 25.76 -0.31
CA ALA A 524 -14.55 25.82 -0.70
C ALA A 524 -13.59 25.50 0.45
N TYR A 525 -13.95 25.86 1.69
CA TYR A 525 -13.09 25.73 2.87
C TYR A 525 -13.46 24.57 3.82
N SER A 526 -14.60 23.92 3.62
CA SER A 526 -14.98 22.75 4.40
C SER A 526 -14.08 21.52 4.18
N PRO A 527 -13.57 21.21 2.96
CA PRO A 527 -12.77 20.02 2.74
C PRO A 527 -11.40 20.11 3.39
N GLU A 528 -11.07 19.11 4.21
CA GLU A 528 -9.72 18.95 4.76
C GLU A 528 -8.81 18.19 3.78
N THR A 529 -9.40 17.30 2.99
CA THR A 529 -8.69 16.39 2.07
C THR A 529 -8.95 16.73 0.59
N PRO A 530 -7.98 16.46 -0.30
CA PRO A 530 -8.20 16.52 -1.75
C PRO A 530 -9.38 15.66 -2.23
N HIS A 531 -9.58 14.48 -1.61
CA HIS A 531 -10.68 13.56 -1.93
C HIS A 531 -12.05 14.18 -1.71
N ALA A 532 -12.28 14.77 -0.53
CA ALA A 532 -13.53 15.45 -0.22
C ALA A 532 -13.78 16.63 -1.16
N ARG A 533 -12.73 17.38 -1.48
CA ARG A 533 -12.82 18.50 -2.42
C ARG A 533 -13.18 18.04 -3.82
N LEU A 534 -12.56 16.98 -4.33
CA LEU A 534 -12.93 16.39 -5.62
C LEU A 534 -14.37 15.87 -5.60
N ALA A 535 -14.81 15.22 -4.53
CA ALA A 535 -16.20 14.74 -4.41
C ALA A 535 -17.21 15.90 -4.51
N LEU A 536 -16.94 17.02 -3.82
CA LEU A 536 -17.75 18.24 -3.95
C LEU A 536 -17.72 18.82 -5.36
N ILE A 537 -16.54 18.89 -6.00
CA ILE A 537 -16.41 19.37 -7.39
C ILE A 537 -17.29 18.54 -8.33
N LEU A 538 -17.18 17.21 -8.27
CA LEU A 538 -17.94 16.32 -9.14
C LEU A 538 -19.45 16.41 -8.88
N HIS A 539 -19.84 16.53 -7.61
CA HIS A 539 -21.24 16.69 -7.23
C HIS A 539 -21.82 18.03 -7.72
N MET A 540 -21.12 19.14 -7.50
CA MET A 540 -21.52 20.48 -7.96
C MET A 540 -21.54 20.60 -9.49
N LEU A 541 -20.57 19.99 -10.18
CA LEU A 541 -20.58 19.87 -11.65
C LEU A 541 -21.83 19.15 -12.15
N GLY A 542 -22.21 18.05 -11.50
CA GLY A 542 -23.43 17.30 -11.82
C GLY A 542 -24.73 18.08 -11.58
N GLN A 543 -24.68 19.17 -10.79
CA GLN A 543 -25.79 20.10 -10.57
C GLN A 543 -25.74 21.35 -11.46
N GLY A 544 -24.66 21.53 -12.23
CA GLY A 544 -24.44 22.73 -13.03
C GLY A 544 -24.02 23.97 -12.23
N ASP A 545 -23.54 23.81 -10.98
CA ASP A 545 -23.10 24.93 -10.14
C ASP A 545 -21.63 25.31 -10.43
N ALA A 546 -21.43 26.02 -11.53
CA ALA A 546 -20.11 26.46 -11.98
C ALA A 546 -19.37 27.33 -10.96
N LYS A 547 -20.10 28.17 -10.21
CA LYS A 547 -19.52 29.10 -9.24
C LYS A 547 -18.91 28.34 -8.07
N SER A 548 -19.62 27.34 -7.53
CA SER A 548 -19.09 26.47 -6.48
C SER A 548 -17.89 25.65 -6.96
N VAL A 549 -17.93 25.12 -8.18
CA VAL A 549 -16.82 24.37 -8.76
C VAL A 549 -15.56 25.24 -8.89
N GLY A 550 -15.71 26.46 -9.41
CA GLY A 550 -14.59 27.41 -9.52
C GLY A 550 -13.98 27.74 -8.16
N ALA A 551 -14.81 27.99 -7.14
CA ALA A 551 -14.34 28.28 -5.77
C ALA A 551 -13.60 27.08 -5.15
N LEU A 552 -14.17 25.88 -5.26
CA LEU A 552 -13.54 24.63 -4.82
C LEU A 552 -12.18 24.41 -5.50
N ALA A 553 -12.12 24.52 -6.83
CA ALA A 553 -10.90 24.30 -7.58
C ALA A 553 -9.81 25.35 -7.26
N TYR A 554 -10.18 26.63 -7.09
CA TYR A 554 -9.23 27.68 -6.72
C TYR A 554 -8.63 27.45 -5.33
N VAL A 555 -9.46 27.14 -4.33
CA VAL A 555 -8.96 26.83 -2.99
C VAL A 555 -8.15 25.55 -3.00
N GLY A 556 -8.54 24.53 -3.77
CA GLY A 556 -7.75 23.31 -3.95
C GLY A 556 -6.39 23.54 -4.60
N TRP A 557 -6.28 24.52 -5.51
CA TRP A 557 -5.00 24.89 -6.12
C TRP A 557 -4.07 25.55 -5.09
N LYS A 558 -4.55 26.56 -4.38
CA LYS A 558 -3.74 27.33 -3.43
C LYS A 558 -3.53 26.63 -2.09
N MET A 559 -4.46 25.75 -1.71
CA MET A 559 -4.47 24.98 -0.48
C MET A 559 -5.02 23.55 -0.73
N PRO A 560 -4.20 22.66 -1.31
CA PRO A 560 -4.62 21.30 -1.69
C PRO A 560 -5.06 20.46 -0.49
N SER A 561 -4.47 20.70 0.68
CA SER A 561 -4.87 20.12 1.96
C SER A 561 -4.91 21.21 3.02
N ARG A 562 -5.85 21.13 3.95
CA ARG A 562 -5.95 22.04 5.10
C ARG A 562 -4.71 21.95 6.01
N HIS A 563 -4.03 20.80 6.01
CA HIS A 563 -2.79 20.58 6.75
C HIS A 563 -1.52 20.92 5.95
N ALA A 564 -1.65 21.43 4.72
CA ALA A 564 -0.50 21.81 3.90
C ALA A 564 0.52 22.71 4.65
N PRO A 565 0.10 23.73 5.44
CA PRO A 565 1.07 24.58 6.16
C PRO A 565 1.92 23.84 7.20
N LEU A 566 1.43 22.73 7.75
CA LEU A 566 2.14 21.86 8.69
C LEU A 566 3.00 20.82 7.95
N MET A 567 2.51 20.31 6.83
CA MET A 567 3.15 19.24 6.05
C MET A 567 4.30 19.73 5.15
N VAL A 568 4.28 20.99 4.71
CA VAL A 568 5.28 21.59 3.79
C VAL A 568 6.67 21.76 4.43
N GLN A 569 6.82 21.55 5.75
CA GLN A 569 8.12 21.54 6.43
C GLN A 569 9.01 20.36 5.99
N VAL A 570 8.42 19.36 5.32
CA VAL A 570 9.16 18.26 4.68
C VAL A 570 9.07 18.45 3.17
N GLU A 571 10.22 18.65 2.53
CA GLU A 571 10.33 18.96 1.08
C GLU A 571 9.58 17.97 0.18
N ARG A 572 9.44 16.71 0.62
CA ARG A 572 8.74 15.67 -0.13
C ARG A 572 7.20 15.81 -0.11
N TYR A 573 6.60 16.22 1.02
CA TYR A 573 5.14 16.50 1.04
C TYR A 573 4.81 17.75 0.26
N LYS A 574 5.72 18.73 0.27
CA LYS A 574 5.61 19.92 -0.57
C LYS A 574 5.50 19.54 -2.04
N GLN A 575 6.39 18.69 -2.57
CA GLN A 575 6.30 18.21 -3.96
C GLN A 575 4.96 17.50 -4.29
N LEU A 576 4.48 16.65 -3.38
CA LEU A 576 3.19 15.96 -3.55
C LEU A 576 2.02 16.97 -3.57
N LEU A 577 1.99 17.90 -2.61
CA LEU A 577 0.95 18.91 -2.50
C LEU A 577 1.01 19.87 -3.68
N ASP A 578 2.19 20.26 -4.15
CA ASP A 578 2.38 21.08 -5.35
C ASP A 578 1.83 20.39 -6.59
N GLN A 579 2.08 19.08 -6.74
CA GLN A 579 1.51 18.31 -7.85
C GLN A 579 -0.03 18.26 -7.78
N ILE A 580 -0.61 18.01 -6.60
CA ILE A 580 -2.08 18.00 -6.42
C ILE A 580 -2.65 19.40 -6.66
N GLY A 581 -2.00 20.45 -6.16
CA GLY A 581 -2.38 21.84 -6.39
C GLY A 581 -2.34 22.21 -7.86
N ASN A 582 -1.34 21.75 -8.61
CA ASN A 582 -1.27 21.92 -10.06
C ASN A 582 -2.43 21.22 -10.77
N LEU A 583 -2.85 20.03 -10.32
CA LEU A 583 -4.03 19.35 -10.87
C LEU A 583 -5.33 20.10 -10.59
N PHE A 584 -5.50 20.67 -9.39
CA PHE A 584 -6.62 21.56 -9.09
C PHE A 584 -6.57 22.86 -9.92
N ARG A 585 -5.38 23.39 -10.19
CA ARG A 585 -5.20 24.53 -11.11
C ARG A 585 -5.69 24.21 -12.51
N GLU A 586 -5.35 23.04 -13.05
CA GLU A 586 -5.83 22.60 -14.36
C GLU A 586 -7.37 22.57 -14.42
N VAL A 587 -8.03 22.10 -13.34
CA VAL A 587 -9.49 22.15 -13.22
C VAL A 587 -10.00 23.59 -13.19
N TYR A 588 -9.40 24.45 -12.36
CA TYR A 588 -9.78 25.86 -12.23
C TYR A 588 -9.62 26.64 -13.55
N ASP A 589 -8.51 26.46 -14.24
CA ASP A 589 -8.21 27.13 -15.52
C ASP A 589 -9.18 26.65 -16.61
N ALA A 590 -9.47 25.35 -16.66
CA ALA A 590 -10.44 24.81 -17.61
C ALA A 590 -11.85 25.38 -17.33
N CYS A 591 -12.22 25.49 -16.06
CA CYS A 591 -13.47 26.07 -15.60
C CYS A 591 -13.62 27.55 -15.95
N SER A 592 -12.59 28.35 -15.67
CA SER A 592 -12.57 29.80 -15.92
C SER A 592 -12.77 30.13 -17.41
N ASN A 593 -12.29 29.26 -18.29
CA ASN A 593 -12.42 29.42 -19.74
C ASN A 593 -13.77 28.94 -20.32
N SER A 594 -14.51 28.10 -19.60
CA SER A 594 -15.71 27.43 -20.14
C SER A 594 -16.95 27.49 -19.23
N ASN A 595 -16.90 28.33 -18.20
CA ASN A 595 -17.94 28.50 -17.19
C ASN A 595 -18.40 27.16 -16.55
N CYS A 596 -17.47 26.20 -16.42
CA CYS A 596 -17.70 24.84 -15.88
C CYS A 596 -18.98 24.12 -16.37
N SER A 597 -19.45 24.39 -17.59
CA SER A 597 -20.71 23.79 -18.07
C SER A 597 -20.55 22.28 -18.34
N ALA A 598 -21.47 21.49 -17.81
CA ALA A 598 -21.56 20.04 -18.05
C ALA A 598 -22.18 19.69 -19.43
N ASP A 599 -22.83 20.64 -20.08
CA ASP A 599 -23.58 20.40 -21.33
C ASP A 599 -22.73 20.57 -22.59
N ASN A 600 -21.58 21.25 -22.47
CA ASN A 600 -20.52 21.31 -23.47
C ASN A 600 -19.21 20.87 -22.82
N TYR A 601 -19.01 19.56 -22.69
CA TYR A 601 -17.82 18.97 -22.10
C TYR A 601 -16.55 19.52 -22.75
N ASN A 602 -15.97 20.54 -22.12
CA ASN A 602 -14.67 21.02 -22.51
C ASN A 602 -13.68 19.87 -22.32
N GLU A 603 -13.06 19.42 -23.41
CA GLU A 603 -12.10 18.32 -23.37
C GLU A 603 -10.98 18.57 -22.35
N ARG A 604 -10.62 19.84 -22.12
CA ARG A 604 -9.65 20.25 -21.10
C ARG A 604 -10.15 19.98 -19.69
N LEU A 605 -11.41 20.33 -19.37
CA LEU A 605 -11.99 20.07 -18.06
C LEU A 605 -12.11 18.56 -17.80
N LYS A 606 -12.57 17.82 -18.82
CA LYS A 606 -12.65 16.36 -18.76
C LYS A 606 -11.29 15.73 -18.46
N LEU A 607 -10.24 16.15 -19.18
CA LEU A 607 -8.90 15.64 -18.96
C LEU A 607 -8.37 16.01 -17.56
N ALA A 608 -8.55 17.26 -17.12
CA ALA A 608 -8.12 17.71 -15.80
C ALA A 608 -8.78 16.90 -14.66
N LEU A 609 -10.09 16.65 -14.77
CA LEU A 609 -10.83 15.82 -13.81
C LEU A 609 -10.35 14.36 -13.82
N LEU A 610 -10.05 13.79 -14.99
CA LEU A 610 -9.51 12.44 -15.10
C LEU A 610 -8.14 12.33 -14.43
N LYS A 611 -7.24 13.28 -14.66
CA LYS A 611 -5.92 13.28 -14.00
C LYS A 611 -6.06 13.43 -12.49
N LEU A 612 -6.89 14.37 -12.03
CA LEU A 612 -7.12 14.57 -10.60
C LEU A 612 -7.73 13.33 -9.95
N TYR A 613 -8.71 12.70 -10.59
CA TYR A 613 -9.30 11.43 -10.15
C TYR A 613 -8.23 10.32 -10.05
N HIS A 614 -7.46 10.09 -11.10
CA HIS A 614 -6.40 9.07 -11.12
C HIS A 614 -5.24 9.41 -10.17
N ARG A 615 -5.08 10.65 -9.72
CA ARG A 615 -4.12 10.97 -8.65
C ARG A 615 -4.64 10.56 -7.26
N LEU A 616 -5.95 10.60 -7.06
CA LEU A 616 -6.57 10.39 -5.75
C LEU A 616 -7.08 8.95 -5.54
N VAL A 617 -7.45 8.23 -6.59
CA VAL A 617 -7.91 6.82 -6.56
C VAL A 617 -6.78 5.87 -6.92
#